data_AF-A0A1X0NP51-F1
#
_entry.id   AF-A0A1X0NP51-F1
#
_cell.length_a   1.000
_cell.length_b   1.000
_cell.length_c   1.000
_cell.angle_alpha   90.00
_cell.angle_beta   90.00
_cell.angle_gamma   90.00
#
_symmetry.space_group_name_H-M   'P 1'
#
loop_
_entity.id
_entity.type
_entity.pdbx_description
1 polymer ?
#
loop_
_entity_poly.entity_id
_entity_poly.type
_entity_poly.pdbx_seq_one_letter_code
_entity_poly.pdbx_strand_id
1 'polypeptide(L)'
;MFIQLRRVVYLLVLLQCCVCVTYAEESSSNRVSEAEQFLKEWVNKSEGYLAEGKAYQEVWGTTVETCNSRANDARDVASGTKEIVTEIIIERAKMNPLRDHLLRLVKKATGEVKKNVSVLNGAADAVEEARYLDRISALAMMNMRDMLENQNESRKHHTEVLEGVDEDKRSVEQEALIKRSKRVHDEMNKVYHHLLVIKRRSHACAKEVSNGVIATKNRIIRACDLFWAVGSQFKIDSEEYRKEVDKFVEAIRESLGDEVVDADYNTAVEKRRLAIVGRTSASAFAGAAPPHKTTKRTIDKAKLTEKVAATKKNEKESLEREKREEERELRNLHEERQRERERKKANEEENKAAEERRKEQERNKAEEEKKKIKENEGKQELERKAKEEMEKKKKKDGSSCPTLVHSPILFFLLMCVLGFALVC
;
A
#
# COMPACT_ATOMS: atom_id res chain seq x y z
N MET A 1 -3.41 21.49 -67.95
CA MET A 1 -2.70 21.42 -66.65
C MET A 1 -3.56 20.98 -65.47
N PHE A 2 -4.81 21.45 -65.30
CA PHE A 2 -5.65 21.08 -64.14
C PHE A 2 -5.93 19.58 -63.96
N ILE A 3 -6.02 18.80 -65.05
CA ILE A 3 -6.25 17.34 -64.98
C ILE A 3 -5.01 16.59 -64.46
N GLN A 4 -3.80 17.08 -64.78
CA GLN A 4 -2.56 16.49 -64.27
C GLN A 4 -2.37 16.78 -62.78
N LEU A 5 -2.72 17.99 -62.32
CA LEU A 5 -2.69 18.35 -60.90
C LEU A 5 -3.65 17.50 -60.06
N ARG A 6 -4.86 17.21 -60.55
CA ARG A 6 -5.81 16.34 -59.84
C ARG A 6 -5.27 14.93 -59.62
N ARG A 7 -4.59 14.34 -60.60
CA ARG A 7 -4.01 12.98 -60.46
C ARG A 7 -2.90 12.92 -59.41
N VAL A 8 -2.10 13.98 -59.29
CA VAL A 8 -1.04 14.06 -58.27
C VAL A 8 -1.62 14.20 -56.87
N VAL A 9 -2.70 14.98 -56.69
CA VAL A 9 -3.36 15.12 -55.38
C VAL A 9 -3.95 13.79 -54.90
N TYR A 10 -4.61 13.02 -55.77
CA TYR A 10 -5.12 11.68 -55.38
C TYR A 10 -4.00 10.73 -54.96
N LEU A 11 -2.88 10.75 -55.68
CA LEU A 11 -1.70 9.96 -55.31
C LEU A 11 -1.14 10.38 -53.95
N LEU A 12 -1.05 11.68 -53.66
CA LEU A 12 -0.56 12.18 -52.37
C LEU A 12 -1.49 11.81 -51.21
N VAL A 13 -2.81 11.93 -51.38
CA VAL A 13 -3.78 11.53 -50.36
C VAL A 13 -3.74 10.03 -50.09
N LEU A 14 -3.62 9.22 -51.15
CA LEU A 14 -3.53 7.77 -51.03
C LEU A 14 -2.21 7.35 -50.38
N LEU A 15 -1.11 8.01 -50.72
CA LEU A 15 0.19 7.79 -50.09
C LEU A 15 0.20 8.22 -48.63
N GLN A 16 -0.47 9.33 -48.29
CA GLN A 16 -0.66 9.75 -46.91
C GLN A 16 -1.55 8.77 -46.13
N CYS A 17 -2.64 8.25 -46.72
CA CYS A 17 -3.42 7.17 -46.10
C CYS A 17 -2.59 5.91 -45.88
N CYS A 18 -1.81 5.48 -46.87
CA CYS A 18 -0.92 4.32 -46.73
C CYS A 18 0.10 4.54 -45.60
N VAL A 19 0.73 5.71 -45.55
CA VAL A 19 1.69 6.06 -44.48
C VAL A 19 0.99 6.08 -43.12
N CYS A 20 -0.20 6.64 -43.01
CA CYS A 20 -0.98 6.66 -41.75
C CYS A 20 -1.37 5.24 -41.30
N VAL A 21 -1.75 4.34 -42.23
CA VAL A 21 -2.09 2.95 -41.92
C VAL A 21 -0.84 2.17 -41.47
N THR A 22 0.28 2.32 -42.17
CA THR A 22 1.53 1.63 -41.78
C THR A 22 2.05 2.14 -40.43
N TYR A 23 1.96 3.44 -40.16
CA TYR A 23 2.34 4.01 -38.86
C TYR A 23 1.41 3.55 -37.73
N ALA A 24 0.13 3.32 -38.02
CA ALA A 24 -0.81 2.83 -37.04
C ALA A 24 -0.49 1.38 -36.62
N GLU A 25 -0.15 0.51 -37.57
CA GLU A 25 0.09 -0.91 -37.31
C GLU A 25 1.43 -1.14 -36.57
N GLU A 26 2.51 -0.47 -37.00
CA GLU A 26 3.83 -0.57 -36.37
C GLU A 26 3.86 0.03 -34.95
N SER A 27 2.95 0.96 -34.65
CA SER A 27 2.85 1.56 -33.31
C SER A 27 2.29 0.61 -32.25
N SER A 28 1.51 -0.40 -32.62
CA SER A 28 0.76 -1.22 -31.66
C SER A 28 1.64 -2.22 -30.90
N SER A 29 2.53 -2.93 -31.60
CA SER A 29 3.42 -3.93 -31.00
C SER A 29 4.49 -3.30 -30.11
N ASN A 30 5.06 -2.17 -30.55
CA ASN A 30 6.04 -1.41 -29.77
C ASN A 30 5.42 -0.89 -28.47
N ARG A 31 4.18 -0.38 -28.50
CA ARG A 31 3.48 0.10 -27.29
C ARG A 31 3.27 -0.98 -26.23
N VAL A 32 2.94 -2.21 -26.64
CA VAL A 32 2.76 -3.34 -25.71
C VAL A 32 4.09 -3.70 -25.04
N SER A 33 5.18 -3.80 -25.81
CA SER A 33 6.50 -4.09 -25.27
C SER A 33 7.00 -2.98 -24.33
N GLU A 34 6.80 -1.71 -24.70
CA GLU A 34 7.13 -0.56 -23.87
C GLU A 34 6.34 -0.56 -22.56
N ALA A 35 5.03 -0.84 -22.62
CA ALA A 35 4.18 -0.94 -21.43
C ALA A 35 4.59 -2.08 -20.50
N GLU A 36 4.95 -3.23 -21.07
CA GLU A 36 5.45 -4.37 -20.31
C GLU A 36 6.78 -4.05 -19.62
N GLN A 37 7.72 -3.44 -20.32
CA GLN A 37 9.01 -3.03 -19.76
C GLN A 37 8.82 -2.00 -18.64
N PHE A 38 7.98 -0.97 -18.88
CA PHE A 38 7.67 0.04 -17.88
C PHE A 38 7.07 -0.59 -16.62
N LEU A 39 6.05 -1.45 -16.76
CA LEU A 39 5.40 -2.06 -15.60
C LEU A 39 6.34 -3.03 -14.87
N LYS A 40 7.21 -3.77 -15.58
CA LYS A 40 8.25 -4.61 -14.95
C LYS A 40 9.17 -3.76 -14.08
N GLU A 41 9.66 -2.63 -14.60
CA GLU A 41 10.52 -1.71 -13.84
C GLU A 41 9.78 -1.06 -12.66
N TRP A 42 8.56 -0.57 -12.90
CA TRP A 42 7.72 0.07 -11.90
C TRP A 42 7.41 -0.87 -10.73
N VAL A 43 7.02 -2.11 -11.02
CA VAL A 43 6.74 -3.13 -9.99
C VAL A 43 8.00 -3.44 -9.18
N ASN A 44 9.14 -3.69 -9.83
CA ASN A 44 10.38 -4.01 -9.13
C ASN A 44 10.84 -2.87 -8.20
N LYS A 45 10.73 -1.61 -8.64
CA LYS A 45 11.02 -0.43 -7.78
C LYS A 45 10.02 -0.31 -6.64
N SER A 46 8.73 -0.41 -6.94
CA SER A 46 7.65 -0.26 -5.95
C SER A 46 7.71 -1.33 -4.87
N GLU A 47 8.06 -2.57 -5.20
CA GLU A 47 8.24 -3.63 -4.21
C GLU A 47 9.44 -3.38 -3.29
N GLY A 48 10.52 -2.80 -3.83
CA GLY A 48 11.65 -2.35 -3.03
C GLY A 48 11.25 -1.32 -1.98
N TYR A 49 10.41 -0.34 -2.36
CA TYR A 49 9.88 0.67 -1.45
C TYR A 49 8.80 0.12 -0.52
N LEU A 50 7.96 -0.81 -0.99
CA LEU A 50 6.96 -1.49 -0.18
C LEU A 50 7.60 -2.29 0.96
N ALA A 51 8.64 -3.08 0.66
CA ALA A 51 9.39 -3.82 1.67
C ALA A 51 10.04 -2.90 2.70
N GLU A 52 10.59 -1.77 2.26
CA GLU A 52 11.15 -0.75 3.15
C GLU A 52 10.06 -0.10 4.01
N GLY A 53 8.90 0.21 3.44
CA GLY A 53 7.76 0.76 4.15
C GLY A 53 7.19 -0.18 5.21
N LYS A 54 7.02 -1.47 4.88
CA LYS A 54 6.56 -2.51 5.83
C LYS A 54 7.55 -2.66 6.99
N ALA A 55 8.86 -2.64 6.70
CA ALA A 55 9.88 -2.69 7.73
C ALA A 55 9.84 -1.49 8.70
N TYR A 56 9.67 -0.27 8.17
CA TYR A 56 9.46 0.90 9.01
C TYR A 56 8.14 0.83 9.77
N GLN A 57 7.06 0.34 9.17
CA GLN A 57 5.76 0.23 9.82
C GLN A 57 5.84 -0.66 11.07
N GLU A 58 6.52 -1.81 10.98
CA GLU A 58 6.69 -2.73 12.11
C GLU A 58 7.59 -2.14 13.20
N VAL A 59 8.82 -1.73 12.84
CA VAL A 59 9.78 -1.24 13.83
C VAL A 59 9.30 0.06 14.48
N TRP A 60 8.74 0.98 13.69
CA TRP A 60 8.24 2.24 14.21
C TRP A 60 6.93 2.09 14.99
N GLY A 61 6.04 1.17 14.56
CA GLY A 61 4.85 0.81 15.33
C GLY A 61 5.21 0.35 16.74
N THR A 62 6.11 -0.63 16.86
CA THR A 62 6.56 -1.16 18.17
C THR A 62 7.27 -0.12 19.03
N THR A 63 8.08 0.77 18.44
CA THR A 63 8.70 1.89 19.17
C THR A 63 7.67 2.90 19.68
N VAL A 64 6.63 3.22 18.91
CA VAL A 64 5.56 4.12 19.35
C VAL A 64 4.74 3.51 20.48
N GLU A 65 4.44 2.21 20.43
CA GLU A 65 3.77 1.50 21.53
C GLU A 65 4.61 1.51 22.80
N THR A 66 5.92 1.26 22.68
CA THR A 66 6.88 1.35 23.79
C THR A 66 6.91 2.77 24.35
N CYS A 67 6.98 3.79 23.50
CA CYS A 67 6.91 5.21 23.90
C CYS A 67 5.64 5.50 24.70
N ASN A 68 4.48 5.02 24.25
CA ASN A 68 3.20 5.23 24.93
C ASN A 68 3.16 4.52 26.29
N SER A 69 3.66 3.30 26.39
CA SER A 69 3.76 2.59 27.67
C SER A 69 4.64 3.36 28.65
N ARG A 70 5.82 3.83 28.19
CA ARG A 70 6.72 4.64 29.02
C ARG A 70 6.13 6.01 29.38
N ALA A 71 5.25 6.56 28.53
CA ALA A 71 4.50 7.76 28.85
C ALA A 71 3.60 7.55 30.07
N ASN A 72 2.88 6.43 30.11
CA ASN A 72 2.03 6.08 31.24
C ASN A 72 2.87 5.93 32.51
N ASP A 73 3.96 5.16 32.45
CA ASP A 73 4.88 5.00 33.59
C ASP A 73 5.39 6.36 34.08
N ALA A 74 5.76 7.26 33.16
CA ALA A 74 6.22 8.61 33.52
C ALA A 74 5.11 9.48 34.15
N ARG A 75 3.84 9.29 33.76
CA ARG A 75 2.69 9.99 34.38
C ARG A 75 2.44 9.49 35.79
N ASP A 76 2.55 8.18 36.03
CA ASP A 76 2.37 7.59 37.37
C ASP A 76 3.50 8.04 38.31
N VAL A 77 4.71 8.11 37.79
CA VAL A 77 5.86 8.71 38.49
C VAL A 77 5.62 10.20 38.80
N ALA A 78 5.00 10.92 37.87
CA ALA A 78 4.66 12.33 38.03
C ALA A 78 3.62 12.58 39.13
N SER A 79 2.62 11.71 39.26
CA SER A 79 1.57 11.79 40.28
C SER A 79 2.12 11.43 41.66
N GLY A 80 2.88 10.34 41.79
CA GLY A 80 3.53 9.98 43.05
C GLY A 80 4.49 11.06 43.55
N THR A 81 5.27 11.67 42.64
CA THR A 81 6.13 12.81 42.99
C THR A 81 5.31 14.02 43.48
N LYS A 82 4.15 14.29 42.86
CA LYS A 82 3.27 15.39 43.27
C LYS A 82 2.71 15.17 44.68
N GLU A 83 2.36 13.94 45.02
CA GLU A 83 1.90 13.58 46.37
C GLU A 83 2.98 13.83 47.42
N ILE A 84 4.21 13.38 47.17
CA ILE A 84 5.36 13.64 48.05
C ILE A 84 5.59 15.14 48.25
N VAL A 85 5.59 15.93 47.16
CA VAL A 85 5.72 17.39 47.24
C VAL A 85 4.60 18.01 48.07
N THR A 86 3.38 17.51 47.95
CA THR A 86 2.22 18.00 48.71
C THR A 86 2.35 17.65 50.19
N GLU A 87 2.78 16.42 50.52
CA GLU A 87 3.08 16.01 51.90
C GLU A 87 4.13 16.95 52.54
N ILE A 88 5.21 17.30 51.81
CA ILE A 88 6.24 18.23 52.29
C ILE A 88 5.66 19.63 52.55
N ILE A 89 4.83 20.14 51.64
CA ILE A 89 4.19 21.47 51.81
C ILE A 89 3.27 21.49 53.03
N ILE A 90 2.47 20.43 53.22
CA ILE A 90 1.58 20.31 54.38
C ILE A 90 2.39 20.27 55.68
N GLU A 91 3.45 19.46 55.73
CA GLU A 91 4.33 19.41 56.91
C GLU A 91 5.00 20.75 57.19
N ARG A 92 5.43 21.47 56.15
CA ARG A 92 6.00 22.81 56.29
C ARG A 92 5.03 23.82 56.91
N ALA A 93 3.73 23.68 56.66
CA ALA A 93 2.71 24.57 57.17
C ALA A 93 2.37 24.32 58.66
N LYS A 94 2.80 23.20 59.24
CA LYS A 94 2.58 22.89 60.66
C LYS A 94 3.51 23.73 61.53
N MET A 95 3.03 24.20 62.69
CA MET A 95 3.84 24.99 63.62
C MET A 95 5.02 24.19 64.22
N ASN A 96 4.82 22.88 64.42
CA ASN A 96 5.82 21.96 64.98
C ASN A 96 5.81 20.63 64.19
N PRO A 97 6.46 20.53 63.03
CA PRO A 97 6.56 19.27 62.30
C PRO A 97 7.35 18.26 63.11
N LEU A 98 6.92 17.01 63.08
CA LEU A 98 7.64 15.92 63.75
C LEU A 98 8.90 15.60 62.93
N ARG A 99 10.08 15.82 63.53
CA ARG A 99 11.39 15.53 62.92
C ARG A 99 11.44 14.15 62.28
N ASP A 100 10.96 13.12 62.98
CA ASP A 100 10.97 11.74 62.49
C ASP A 100 10.05 11.54 61.29
N HIS A 101 8.99 12.34 61.18
CA HIS A 101 8.11 12.30 60.01
C HIS A 101 8.79 12.96 58.80
N LEU A 102 9.41 14.13 58.97
CA LEU A 102 10.20 14.76 57.90
C LEU A 102 11.34 13.87 57.41
N LEU A 103 12.05 13.22 58.33
CA LEU A 103 13.12 12.29 57.99
C LEU A 103 12.60 11.08 57.19
N ARG A 104 11.43 10.54 57.56
CA ARG A 104 10.76 9.47 56.80
C ARG A 104 10.34 9.95 55.40
N LEU A 105 9.85 11.19 55.27
CA LEU A 105 9.50 11.77 53.97
C LEU A 105 10.72 11.95 53.07
N VAL A 106 11.85 12.43 53.60
CA VAL A 106 13.11 12.52 52.83
C VAL A 106 13.57 11.14 52.37
N LYS A 107 13.61 10.15 53.27
CA LYS A 107 14.01 8.77 52.93
C LYS A 107 13.09 8.15 51.85
N LYS A 108 11.77 8.34 51.98
CA LYS A 108 10.76 7.94 50.97
C LYS A 108 11.02 8.64 49.63
N ALA A 109 11.22 9.95 49.63
CA ALA A 109 11.49 10.74 48.44
C ALA A 109 12.79 10.30 47.74
N THR A 110 13.85 10.02 48.48
CA THR A 110 15.14 9.54 47.94
C THR A 110 14.99 8.19 47.24
N GLY A 111 14.26 7.25 47.84
CA GLY A 111 13.97 5.95 47.23
C GLY A 111 13.16 6.10 45.94
N GLU A 112 12.11 6.93 45.98
CA GLU A 112 11.26 7.20 44.82
C GLU A 112 12.01 7.91 43.70
N VAL A 113 12.87 8.91 43.98
CA VAL A 113 13.65 9.60 42.93
C VAL A 113 14.50 8.63 42.13
N LYS A 114 15.21 7.69 42.78
CA LYS A 114 16.05 6.71 42.05
C LYS A 114 15.22 5.84 41.11
N LYS A 115 14.09 5.32 41.59
CA LYS A 115 13.14 4.53 40.80
C LYS A 115 12.57 5.35 39.64
N ASN A 116 12.07 6.54 39.96
CA ASN A 116 11.43 7.47 39.04
C ASN A 116 12.38 7.90 37.91
N VAL A 117 13.63 8.18 38.22
CA VAL A 117 14.62 8.59 37.21
C VAL A 117 14.84 7.49 36.19
N SER A 118 14.99 6.23 36.61
CA SER A 118 15.17 5.12 35.66
C SER A 118 14.01 5.02 34.67
N VAL A 119 12.77 5.21 35.16
CA VAL A 119 11.55 5.22 34.34
C VAL A 119 11.56 6.42 33.38
N LEU A 120 11.86 7.61 33.89
CA LEU A 120 11.92 8.86 33.11
C LEU A 120 13.02 8.81 32.04
N ASN A 121 14.15 8.16 32.34
CA ASN A 121 15.24 7.97 31.40
C ASN A 121 14.83 7.02 30.28
N GLY A 122 14.23 5.87 30.62
CA GLY A 122 13.67 4.96 29.60
C GLY A 122 12.58 5.61 28.74
N ALA A 123 11.77 6.50 29.32
CA ALA A 123 10.79 7.27 28.56
C ALA A 123 11.45 8.27 27.60
N ALA A 124 12.47 8.99 28.05
CA ALA A 124 13.23 9.90 27.20
C ALA A 124 14.00 9.17 26.07
N ASP A 125 14.51 7.97 26.33
CA ASP A 125 15.17 7.14 25.32
C ASP A 125 14.16 6.69 24.25
N ALA A 126 12.97 6.24 24.66
CA ALA A 126 11.90 5.87 23.73
C ALA A 126 11.45 7.06 22.85
N VAL A 127 11.42 8.28 23.40
CA VAL A 127 11.14 9.51 22.63
C VAL A 127 12.20 9.74 21.55
N GLU A 128 13.47 9.58 21.90
CA GLU A 128 14.54 9.82 20.96
C GLU A 128 14.66 8.72 19.90
N GLU A 129 14.36 7.46 20.23
CA GLU A 129 14.19 6.38 19.26
C GLU A 129 13.07 6.72 18.25
N ALA A 130 11.91 7.16 18.75
CA ALA A 130 10.78 7.55 17.91
C ALA A 130 11.10 8.73 16.98
N ARG A 131 11.86 9.74 17.48
CA ARG A 131 12.38 10.87 16.67
C ARG A 131 13.44 10.44 15.68
N TYR A 132 14.26 9.44 16.02
CA TYR A 132 15.25 8.91 15.10
C TYR A 132 14.57 8.18 13.94
N LEU A 133 13.59 7.31 14.21
CA LEU A 133 12.78 6.62 13.20
C LEU A 133 12.01 7.59 12.29
N ASP A 134 11.43 8.66 12.83
CA ASP A 134 10.79 9.69 12.01
C ASP A 134 11.75 10.33 10.99
N ARG A 135 13.00 10.56 11.39
CA ARG A 135 14.01 11.14 10.49
C ARG A 135 14.46 10.16 9.42
N ILE A 136 14.79 8.93 9.79
CA ILE A 136 15.33 7.97 8.82
C ILE A 136 14.25 7.40 7.88
N SER A 137 12.99 7.35 8.32
CA SER A 137 11.87 6.91 7.49
C SER A 137 11.42 7.96 6.46
N ALA A 138 11.81 9.23 6.62
CA ALA A 138 11.39 10.32 5.75
C ALA A 138 11.70 10.05 4.26
N LEU A 139 12.88 9.47 3.97
CA LEU A 139 13.27 9.10 2.62
C LEU A 139 12.37 7.98 2.06
N ALA A 140 12.11 6.93 2.84
CA ALA A 140 11.22 5.85 2.43
C ALA A 140 9.81 6.35 2.13
N MET A 141 9.25 7.18 3.01
CA MET A 141 7.93 7.79 2.82
C MET A 141 7.89 8.71 1.58
N MET A 142 8.95 9.46 1.31
CA MET A 142 9.05 10.31 0.13
C MET A 142 9.08 9.47 -1.15
N ASN A 143 9.85 8.38 -1.18
CA ASN A 143 9.90 7.48 -2.32
C ASN A 143 8.55 6.80 -2.59
N MET A 144 7.87 6.31 -1.53
CA MET A 144 6.51 5.77 -1.67
C MET A 144 5.54 6.81 -2.21
N ARG A 145 5.59 8.04 -1.70
CA ARG A 145 4.76 9.15 -2.17
C ARG A 145 5.01 9.47 -3.64
N ASP A 146 6.28 9.54 -4.06
CA ASP A 146 6.66 9.77 -5.46
C ASP A 146 6.07 8.70 -6.38
N MET A 147 6.17 7.42 -6.00
CA MET A 147 5.58 6.33 -6.78
C MET A 147 4.04 6.39 -6.84
N LEU A 148 3.39 6.74 -5.73
CA LEU A 148 1.92 6.81 -5.62
C LEU A 148 1.32 8.04 -6.31
N GLU A 149 1.99 9.20 -6.25
CA GLU A 149 1.48 10.46 -6.81
C GLU A 149 1.98 10.69 -8.23
N ASN A 150 3.28 10.55 -8.49
CA ASN A 150 3.89 10.99 -9.74
C ASN A 150 3.93 9.90 -10.81
N GLN A 151 3.98 8.61 -10.42
CA GLN A 151 4.09 7.50 -11.37
C GLN A 151 2.79 6.70 -11.55
N ASN A 152 1.75 6.99 -10.78
CA ASN A 152 0.50 6.23 -10.84
C ASN A 152 -0.26 6.44 -12.15
N GLU A 153 -0.25 7.65 -12.71
CA GLU A 153 -0.89 7.90 -14.01
C GLU A 153 -0.19 7.14 -15.15
N SER A 154 1.14 7.14 -15.18
CA SER A 154 1.90 6.30 -16.12
C SER A 154 1.62 4.81 -15.91
N ARG A 155 1.57 4.35 -14.65
CA ARG A 155 1.19 2.96 -14.33
C ARG A 155 -0.20 2.62 -14.86
N LYS A 156 -1.21 3.47 -14.63
CA LYS A 156 -2.58 3.25 -15.16
C LYS A 156 -2.56 3.17 -16.67
N HIS A 157 -1.94 4.13 -17.34
CA HIS A 157 -1.83 4.16 -18.79
C HIS A 157 -1.22 2.86 -19.36
N HIS A 158 -0.06 2.43 -18.85
CA HIS A 158 0.57 1.20 -19.31
C HIS A 158 -0.21 -0.06 -18.92
N THR A 159 -0.95 -0.03 -17.80
CA THR A 159 -1.88 -1.12 -17.43
C THR A 159 -3.02 -1.21 -18.44
N GLU A 160 -3.63 -0.09 -18.82
CA GLU A 160 -4.70 -0.02 -19.82
C GLU A 160 -4.22 -0.50 -21.20
N VAL A 161 -2.98 -0.18 -21.58
CA VAL A 161 -2.38 -0.68 -22.84
C VAL A 161 -2.30 -2.21 -22.84
N LEU A 162 -1.88 -2.84 -21.73
CA LEU A 162 -1.85 -4.30 -21.64
C LEU A 162 -3.25 -4.92 -21.50
N GLU A 163 -4.18 -4.23 -20.83
CA GLU A 163 -5.57 -4.64 -20.72
C GLU A 163 -6.32 -4.56 -22.06
N GLY A 164 -5.94 -3.65 -22.95
CA GLY A 164 -6.46 -3.53 -24.31
C GLY A 164 -6.04 -4.67 -25.24
N VAL A 165 -5.05 -5.48 -24.87
CA VAL A 165 -4.73 -6.71 -25.60
C VAL A 165 -5.82 -7.74 -25.33
N ASP A 166 -6.39 -8.30 -26.41
CA ASP A 166 -7.39 -9.39 -26.34
C ASP A 166 -6.98 -10.43 -25.30
N GLU A 167 -7.89 -10.79 -24.39
CA GLU A 167 -7.61 -11.72 -23.29
C GLU A 167 -7.03 -13.06 -23.78
N ASP A 168 -7.43 -13.50 -24.97
CA ASP A 168 -6.96 -14.73 -25.60
C ASP A 168 -5.53 -14.66 -26.14
N LYS A 169 -5.05 -13.44 -26.41
CA LYS A 169 -3.72 -13.16 -26.96
C LYS A 169 -2.74 -12.67 -25.89
N ARG A 170 -3.24 -12.24 -24.73
CA ARG A 170 -2.42 -11.77 -23.60
C ARG A 170 -1.58 -12.92 -23.05
N SER A 171 -0.29 -12.67 -22.83
CA SER A 171 0.60 -13.67 -22.23
C SER A 171 0.31 -13.83 -20.74
N VAL A 172 0.68 -15.00 -20.18
CA VAL A 172 0.59 -15.26 -18.72
C VAL A 172 1.37 -14.23 -17.92
N GLU A 173 2.53 -13.82 -18.44
CA GLU A 173 3.37 -12.80 -17.81
C GLU A 173 2.70 -11.42 -17.78
N GLN A 174 2.01 -11.03 -18.86
CA GLN A 174 1.28 -9.76 -18.92
C GLN A 174 0.11 -9.73 -17.93
N GLU A 175 -0.67 -10.81 -17.85
CA GLU A 175 -1.74 -10.93 -16.87
C GLU A 175 -1.21 -10.86 -15.42
N ALA A 176 -0.11 -11.58 -15.15
CA ALA A 176 0.58 -11.51 -13.87
C ALA A 176 1.05 -10.10 -13.53
N LEU A 177 1.61 -9.41 -14.51
CA LEU A 177 2.14 -8.06 -14.34
C LEU A 177 1.05 -7.03 -14.06
N ILE A 178 -0.10 -7.12 -14.75
CA ILE A 178 -1.29 -6.28 -14.50
C ILE A 178 -1.80 -6.50 -13.06
N LYS A 179 -2.03 -7.76 -12.67
CA LYS A 179 -2.52 -8.10 -11.32
C LYS A 179 -1.55 -7.61 -10.24
N ARG A 180 -0.25 -7.85 -10.44
CA ARG A 180 0.81 -7.49 -9.51
C ARG A 180 1.00 -5.99 -9.38
N SER A 181 0.92 -5.23 -10.47
CA SER A 181 1.05 -3.77 -10.43
C SER A 181 -0.07 -3.13 -9.60
N LYS A 182 -1.31 -3.61 -9.74
CA LYS A 182 -2.47 -3.17 -8.95
C LYS A 182 -2.29 -3.51 -7.47
N ARG A 183 -1.96 -4.77 -7.15
CA ARG A 183 -1.73 -5.21 -5.76
C ARG A 183 -0.64 -4.38 -5.07
N VAL A 184 0.53 -4.25 -5.70
CA VAL A 184 1.67 -3.52 -5.13
C VAL A 184 1.33 -2.04 -4.90
N HIS A 185 0.61 -1.40 -5.83
CA HIS A 185 0.11 -0.04 -5.65
C HIS A 185 -0.80 0.06 -4.41
N ASP A 186 -1.78 -0.83 -4.28
CA ASP A 186 -2.78 -0.77 -3.21
C ASP A 186 -2.16 -1.06 -1.84
N GLU A 187 -1.24 -2.03 -1.75
CA GLU A 187 -0.48 -2.31 -0.54
C GLU A 187 0.44 -1.15 -0.16
N MET A 188 1.18 -0.59 -1.13
CA MET A 188 2.05 0.55 -0.89
C MET A 188 1.25 1.76 -0.39
N ASN A 189 0.06 2.00 -0.94
CA ASN A 189 -0.82 3.05 -0.48
C ASN A 189 -1.30 2.83 0.97
N LYS A 190 -1.69 1.59 1.32
CA LYS A 190 -2.07 1.22 2.69
C LYS A 190 -0.91 1.43 3.67
N VAL A 191 0.28 0.93 3.34
CA VAL A 191 1.51 1.08 4.15
C VAL A 191 1.87 2.55 4.32
N TYR A 192 1.82 3.34 3.25
CA TYR A 192 2.09 4.78 3.28
C TYR A 192 1.16 5.52 4.25
N HIS A 193 -0.15 5.25 4.18
CA HIS A 193 -1.11 5.85 5.10
C HIS A 193 -0.92 5.38 6.55
N HIS A 194 -0.59 4.11 6.78
CA HIS A 194 -0.22 3.63 8.11
C HIS A 194 1.01 4.36 8.66
N LEU A 195 2.05 4.55 7.85
CA LEU A 195 3.23 5.31 8.25
C LEU A 195 2.90 6.78 8.59
N LEU A 196 1.98 7.42 7.87
CA LEU A 196 1.50 8.76 8.24
C LEU A 196 0.81 8.79 9.60
N VAL A 197 0.01 7.76 9.93
CA VAL A 197 -0.63 7.62 11.24
C VAL A 197 0.42 7.37 12.34
N ILE A 198 1.36 6.45 12.11
CA ILE A 198 2.46 6.17 13.05
C ILE A 198 3.28 7.42 13.29
N LYS A 199 3.61 8.20 12.24
CA LYS A 199 4.32 9.47 12.35
C LYS A 199 3.62 10.47 13.26
N ARG A 200 2.31 10.67 13.06
CA ARG A 200 1.51 11.56 13.91
C ARG A 200 1.47 11.07 15.37
N ARG A 201 1.27 9.77 15.59
CA ARG A 201 1.29 9.16 16.92
C ARG A 201 2.65 9.28 17.60
N SER A 202 3.73 9.08 16.86
CA SER A 202 5.12 9.27 17.30
C SER A 202 5.37 10.70 17.77
N HIS A 203 4.95 11.70 16.98
CA HIS A 203 5.07 13.11 17.37
C HIS A 203 4.24 13.46 18.61
N ALA A 204 3.00 12.95 18.70
CA ALA A 204 2.15 13.14 19.86
C ALA A 204 2.77 12.53 21.12
N CYS A 205 3.21 11.26 21.05
CA CYS A 205 3.88 10.58 22.14
C CYS A 205 5.16 11.33 22.56
N ALA A 206 6.01 11.68 21.59
CA ALA A 206 7.25 12.40 21.84
C ALA A 206 7.01 13.74 22.56
N LYS A 207 5.98 14.48 22.17
CA LYS A 207 5.61 15.74 22.81
C LYS A 207 5.08 15.52 24.23
N GLU A 208 4.15 14.57 24.39
CA GLU A 208 3.53 14.30 25.68
C GLU A 208 4.53 13.77 26.70
N VAL A 209 5.30 12.74 26.34
CA VAL A 209 6.35 12.16 27.18
C VAL A 209 7.39 13.21 27.53
N SER A 210 7.90 13.96 26.54
CA SER A 210 8.92 14.98 26.81
C SER A 210 8.41 16.03 27.80
N ASN A 211 7.16 16.48 27.66
CA ASN A 211 6.56 17.45 28.58
C ASN A 211 6.34 16.85 29.97
N GLY A 212 5.83 15.62 30.05
CA GLY A 212 5.63 14.91 31.31
C GLY A 212 6.95 14.69 32.06
N VAL A 213 7.97 14.22 31.34
CA VAL A 213 9.32 14.01 31.90
C VAL A 213 9.91 15.31 32.43
N ILE A 214 9.86 16.39 31.65
CA ILE A 214 10.36 17.72 32.08
C ILE A 214 9.60 18.21 33.31
N ALA A 215 8.27 18.14 33.30
CA ALA A 215 7.44 18.58 34.42
C ALA A 215 7.75 17.81 35.70
N THR A 216 7.93 16.49 35.60
CA THR A 216 8.26 15.64 36.76
C THR A 216 9.65 15.93 37.28
N LYS A 217 10.66 16.05 36.41
CA LYS A 217 12.03 16.40 36.82
C LYS A 217 12.06 17.75 37.55
N ASN A 218 11.33 18.75 37.05
CA ASN A 218 11.19 20.04 37.74
C ASN A 218 10.47 19.94 39.10
N ARG A 219 9.51 19.03 39.27
CA ARG A 219 8.89 18.77 40.58
C ARG A 219 9.86 18.12 41.57
N ILE A 220 10.70 17.20 41.09
CA ILE A 220 11.75 16.56 41.89
C ILE A 220 12.75 17.63 42.40
N ILE A 221 13.20 18.53 41.52
CA ILE A 221 14.08 19.64 41.91
C ILE A 221 13.38 20.55 42.92
N ARG A 222 12.12 20.91 42.70
CA ARG A 222 11.36 21.73 43.65
C ARG A 222 11.20 21.06 45.02
N ALA A 223 11.09 19.73 45.06
CA ALA A 223 11.06 18.98 46.32
C ALA A 223 12.36 19.18 47.11
N CYS A 224 13.51 19.22 46.41
CA CYS A 224 14.81 19.50 47.00
C CYS A 224 14.83 20.87 47.68
N ASP A 225 14.42 21.91 46.97
CA ASP A 225 14.35 23.27 47.51
C ASP A 225 13.44 23.36 48.73
N LEU A 226 12.30 22.64 48.71
CA LEU A 226 11.38 22.57 49.84
C LEU A 226 12.01 21.88 51.06
N PHE A 227 12.74 20.78 50.88
CA PHE A 227 13.43 20.12 51.98
C PHE A 227 14.49 21.00 52.64
N TRP A 228 15.25 21.76 51.85
CA TRP A 228 16.22 22.75 52.37
C TRP A 228 15.53 23.90 53.11
N ALA A 229 14.42 24.41 52.57
CA ALA A 229 13.65 25.48 53.19
C ALA A 229 13.04 25.04 54.53
N VAL A 230 12.49 23.82 54.59
CA VAL A 230 11.95 23.23 55.83
C VAL A 230 13.06 23.05 56.88
N GLY A 231 14.20 22.47 56.49
CA GLY A 231 15.35 22.29 57.39
C GLY A 231 15.80 23.61 58.01
N SER A 232 15.88 24.66 57.19
CA SER A 232 16.25 26.02 57.62
C SER A 232 15.20 26.67 58.52
N GLN A 233 13.92 26.58 58.16
CA GLN A 233 12.81 27.21 58.89
C GLN A 233 12.66 26.67 60.32
N PHE A 234 12.81 25.35 60.50
CA PHE A 234 12.65 24.70 61.80
C PHE A 234 13.97 24.47 62.54
N LYS A 235 15.09 25.02 62.03
CA LYS A 235 16.44 24.86 62.59
C LYS A 235 16.76 23.40 62.93
N ILE A 236 16.45 22.50 62.01
CA ILE A 236 16.71 21.06 62.17
C ILE A 236 18.22 20.83 61.98
N ASP A 237 19.01 21.03 63.04
CA ASP A 237 20.46 20.79 63.03
C ASP A 237 20.82 19.31 63.24
N SER A 238 19.93 18.42 62.81
CA SER A 238 20.22 17.00 62.84
C SER A 238 21.15 16.65 61.68
N GLU A 239 22.36 16.23 62.02
CA GLU A 239 23.32 15.68 61.06
C GLU A 239 22.69 14.56 60.23
N GLU A 240 21.79 13.75 60.82
CA GLU A 240 21.06 12.70 60.10
C GLU A 240 20.11 13.27 59.03
N TYR A 241 19.32 14.30 59.36
CA TYR A 241 18.42 14.93 58.38
C TYR A 241 19.21 15.54 57.22
N ARG A 242 20.30 16.27 57.53
CA ARG A 242 21.17 16.87 56.51
C ARG A 242 21.77 15.82 55.60
N LYS A 243 22.30 14.72 56.15
CA LYS A 243 22.81 13.57 55.38
C LYS A 243 21.77 12.96 54.45
N GLU A 244 20.51 12.84 54.87
CA GLU A 244 19.45 12.31 54.00
C GLU A 244 19.04 13.29 52.90
N VAL A 245 19.01 14.59 53.18
CA VAL A 245 18.78 15.62 52.15
C VAL A 245 19.94 15.67 51.16
N ASP A 246 21.19 15.55 51.62
CA ASP A 246 22.36 15.48 50.75
C ASP A 246 22.31 14.23 49.87
N LYS A 247 21.91 13.07 50.40
CA LYS A 247 21.66 11.85 49.59
C LYS A 247 20.56 12.07 48.55
N PHE A 248 19.52 12.83 48.88
CA PHE A 248 18.46 13.19 47.93
C PHE A 248 19.02 14.08 46.81
N VAL A 249 19.81 15.10 47.16
CA VAL A 249 20.49 16.01 46.22
C VAL A 249 21.43 15.23 45.30
N GLU A 250 22.28 14.37 45.84
CA GLU A 250 23.19 13.56 45.04
C GLU A 250 22.41 12.58 44.15
N ALA A 251 21.33 11.96 44.64
CA ALA A 251 20.47 11.14 43.80
C ALA A 251 19.89 11.95 42.63
N ILE A 252 19.48 13.21 42.83
CA ILE A 252 19.04 14.10 41.75
C ILE A 252 20.19 14.43 40.80
N ARG A 253 21.38 14.77 41.32
CA ARG A 253 22.54 15.15 40.52
C ARG A 253 23.03 13.99 39.65
N GLU A 254 23.19 12.80 40.22
CA GLU A 254 23.56 11.57 39.48
C GLU A 254 22.53 11.26 38.39
N SER A 255 21.26 11.51 38.68
CA SER A 255 20.13 11.12 37.84
C SER A 255 19.85 12.08 36.69
N LEU A 256 19.94 13.37 36.96
CA LEU A 256 19.61 14.44 36.02
C LEU A 256 20.87 14.97 35.33
N GLY A 257 22.05 14.80 35.94
CA GLY A 257 23.35 15.15 35.39
C GLY A 257 23.36 16.52 34.73
N ASP A 258 23.81 16.52 33.48
CA ASP A 258 23.95 17.71 32.64
C ASP A 258 22.60 18.30 32.14
N GLU A 259 21.46 17.69 32.48
CA GLU A 259 20.13 18.19 32.05
C GLU A 259 19.62 19.34 32.94
N VAL A 260 20.21 19.51 34.12
CA VAL A 260 19.89 20.63 35.03
C VAL A 260 20.61 21.87 34.54
N VAL A 261 19.84 22.91 34.24
CA VAL A 261 20.37 24.22 33.85
C VAL A 261 20.03 25.20 34.97
N ASP A 262 21.06 25.87 35.50
CA ASP A 262 20.87 27.01 36.39
C ASP A 262 20.37 28.21 35.57
N ALA A 263 19.12 28.59 35.79
CA ALA A 263 18.53 29.78 35.20
C ALA A 263 18.59 30.94 36.20
N ASP A 264 19.24 32.05 35.82
CA ASP A 264 19.15 33.31 36.55
C ASP A 264 17.74 33.90 36.31
N TYR A 265 16.90 33.90 37.35
CA TYR A 265 15.59 34.53 37.35
C TYR A 265 15.69 35.91 38.01
N ASN A 266 15.73 36.95 37.17
CA ASN A 266 15.71 38.34 37.62
C ASN A 266 14.27 38.83 37.67
N THR A 267 13.71 38.97 38.87
CA THR A 267 12.53 39.82 39.08
C THR A 267 12.98 41.22 39.51
N ALA A 268 12.09 42.20 39.39
CA ALA A 268 12.35 43.56 39.87
C ALA A 268 12.67 43.64 41.39
N VAL A 269 12.36 42.58 42.15
CA VAL A 269 12.45 42.54 43.61
C VAL A 269 13.58 41.63 44.10
N GLU A 270 13.91 40.56 43.36
CA GLU A 270 14.89 39.57 43.81
C GLU A 270 15.55 38.83 42.64
N LYS A 271 16.87 38.68 42.72
CA LYS A 271 17.66 37.82 41.84
C LYS A 271 17.75 36.43 42.46
N ARG A 272 17.10 35.44 41.86
CA ARG A 272 17.16 34.03 42.29
C ARG A 272 17.74 33.16 41.20
N ARG A 273 18.58 32.21 41.57
CA ARG A 273 18.97 31.09 40.70
C ARG A 273 17.97 29.97 40.87
N LEU A 274 17.31 29.58 39.79
CA LEU A 274 16.40 28.44 39.78
C LEU A 274 17.01 27.33 38.92
N ALA A 275 17.22 26.16 39.51
CA ALA A 275 17.58 24.97 38.75
C ALA A 275 16.33 24.46 38.00
N ILE A 276 16.41 24.38 36.67
CA ILE A 276 15.31 23.93 35.81
C ILE A 276 15.85 22.89 34.83
N VAL A 277 15.04 21.87 34.53
CA VAL A 277 15.32 20.88 33.50
C VAL A 277 14.62 21.26 32.20
N GLY A 278 15.35 21.15 31.08
CA GLY A 278 14.82 21.17 29.72
C GLY A 278 15.15 22.41 28.87
N ARG A 279 15.37 22.18 27.56
CA ARG A 279 15.70 23.21 26.55
C ARG A 279 14.58 24.23 26.33
N THR A 280 13.33 23.78 26.24
CA THR A 280 12.15 24.65 26.00
C THR A 280 11.84 25.53 27.20
N SER A 281 12.09 25.04 28.41
CA SER A 281 11.98 25.80 29.65
C SER A 281 13.01 26.94 29.65
N ALA A 282 14.30 26.63 29.47
CA ALA A 282 15.36 27.64 29.48
C ALA A 282 15.20 28.68 28.35
N SER A 283 14.84 28.27 27.12
CA SER A 283 14.65 29.22 26.02
C SER A 283 13.42 30.10 26.17
N ALA A 284 12.32 29.59 26.76
CA ALA A 284 11.12 30.38 27.03
C ALA A 284 11.31 31.35 28.21
N PHE A 285 12.17 31.01 29.18
CA PHE A 285 12.42 31.85 30.36
C PHE A 285 13.59 32.82 30.22
N ALA A 286 14.64 32.50 29.44
CA ALA A 286 15.89 33.26 29.43
C ALA A 286 16.19 34.04 28.13
N GLY A 287 15.40 33.89 27.07
CA GLY A 287 15.65 34.55 25.78
C GLY A 287 16.91 34.04 25.07
N ALA A 288 16.73 33.39 23.92
CA ALA A 288 17.80 33.03 22.97
C ALA A 288 19.07 32.35 23.55
N ALA A 289 18.94 31.55 24.62
CA ALA A 289 20.07 30.74 25.10
C ALA A 289 20.51 29.76 23.99
N PRO A 290 21.81 29.69 23.65
CA PRO A 290 22.30 28.79 22.62
C PRO A 290 21.98 27.33 23.02
N PRO A 291 21.66 26.46 22.05
CA PRO A 291 21.29 25.08 22.35
C PRO A 291 22.46 24.39 23.05
N HIS A 292 22.32 24.17 24.36
CA HIS A 292 23.33 23.45 25.15
C HIS A 292 23.60 22.11 24.48
N LYS A 293 24.87 21.77 24.23
CA LYS A 293 25.28 20.47 23.71
C LYS A 293 25.00 19.42 24.78
N THR A 294 23.77 18.95 24.84
CA THR A 294 23.40 17.79 25.66
C THR A 294 24.27 16.63 25.21
N THR A 295 25.01 16.05 26.16
CA THR A 295 25.76 14.81 26.03
C THR A 295 24.83 13.83 25.33
N LYS A 296 25.10 13.55 24.05
CA LYS A 296 24.16 12.81 23.20
C LYS A 296 23.93 11.48 23.88
N ARG A 297 22.72 11.24 24.40
CA ARG A 297 22.33 9.91 24.82
C ARG A 297 22.61 8.99 23.64
N THR A 298 23.49 8.02 23.87
CA THR A 298 23.84 7.00 22.88
C THR A 298 22.68 6.02 22.83
N ILE A 299 21.56 6.46 22.26
CA ILE A 299 20.58 5.53 21.74
C ILE A 299 21.33 4.63 20.79
N ASP A 300 21.05 3.35 20.88
CA ASP A 300 21.65 2.34 20.04
C ASP A 300 21.07 2.43 18.61
N LYS A 301 21.37 3.54 17.94
CA LYS A 301 20.92 3.86 16.57
C LYS A 301 21.36 2.78 15.60
N ALA A 302 22.51 2.17 15.87
CA ALA A 302 23.01 1.02 15.14
C ALA A 302 22.03 -0.14 15.25
N LYS A 303 21.65 -0.54 16.48
CA LYS A 303 20.66 -1.60 16.73
C LYS A 303 19.31 -1.31 16.06
N LEU A 304 18.84 -0.06 16.09
CA LEU A 304 17.56 0.28 15.46
C LEU A 304 17.64 0.22 13.93
N THR A 305 18.74 0.68 13.34
CA THR A 305 19.00 0.60 11.89
C THR A 305 19.16 -0.86 11.45
N GLU A 306 19.86 -1.67 12.23
CA GLU A 306 20.01 -3.11 12.02
C GLU A 306 18.66 -3.82 12.07
N LYS A 307 17.82 -3.49 13.06
CA LYS A 307 16.46 -4.03 13.15
C LYS A 307 15.62 -3.69 11.91
N VAL A 308 15.64 -2.44 11.46
CA VAL A 308 14.95 -2.03 10.22
C VAL A 308 15.52 -2.78 8.99
N ALA A 309 16.84 -2.93 8.89
CA ALA A 309 17.47 -3.64 7.79
C ALA A 309 17.12 -5.14 7.78
N ALA A 310 17.10 -5.78 8.96
CA ALA A 310 16.70 -7.17 9.12
C ALA A 310 15.23 -7.39 8.73
N THR A 311 14.31 -6.55 9.23
CA THR A 311 12.90 -6.62 8.84
C THR A 311 12.73 -6.36 7.34
N LYS A 312 13.43 -5.38 6.77
CA LYS A 312 13.40 -5.10 5.31
C LYS A 312 13.86 -6.30 4.49
N LYS A 313 14.86 -7.04 4.95
CA LYS A 313 15.32 -8.27 4.29
C LYS A 313 14.24 -9.35 4.34
N ASN A 314 13.63 -9.57 5.50
CA ASN A 314 12.55 -10.55 5.67
C ASN A 314 11.34 -10.22 4.80
N GLU A 315 10.94 -8.94 4.72
CA GLU A 315 9.84 -8.47 3.88
C GLU A 315 10.14 -8.64 2.38
N LYS A 316 11.38 -8.39 1.95
CA LYS A 316 11.80 -8.68 0.57
C LYS A 316 11.71 -10.16 0.23
N GLU A 317 12.17 -11.03 1.12
CA GLU A 317 12.06 -12.48 0.93
C GLU A 317 10.59 -12.94 0.90
N SER A 318 9.71 -12.33 1.71
CA SER A 318 8.28 -12.61 1.70
C SER A 318 7.62 -12.21 0.38
N LEU A 319 7.88 -10.99 -0.12
CA LEU A 319 7.36 -10.52 -1.41
C LEU A 319 7.89 -11.36 -2.59
N GLU A 320 9.13 -11.85 -2.50
CA GLU A 320 9.68 -12.75 -3.53
C GLU A 320 9.01 -14.13 -3.52
N ARG A 321 8.66 -14.67 -2.34
CA ARG A 321 7.87 -15.92 -2.24
C ARG A 321 6.48 -15.73 -2.82
N GLU A 322 5.82 -14.63 -2.47
CA GLU A 322 4.49 -14.28 -2.99
C GLU A 322 4.50 -14.12 -4.52
N LYS A 323 5.53 -13.45 -5.08
CA LYS A 323 5.73 -13.37 -6.53
C LYS A 323 5.78 -14.76 -7.18
N ARG A 324 6.56 -15.68 -6.61
CA ARG A 324 6.72 -17.03 -7.16
C ARG A 324 5.43 -17.84 -7.06
N GLU A 325 4.63 -17.62 -6.02
CA GLU A 325 3.33 -18.28 -5.83
C GLU A 325 2.30 -17.76 -6.84
N GLU A 326 2.18 -16.44 -7.01
CA GLU A 326 1.29 -15.85 -8.02
C GLU A 326 1.63 -16.30 -9.44
N GLU A 327 2.93 -16.38 -9.77
CA GLU A 327 3.37 -16.85 -11.08
C GLU A 327 2.99 -18.32 -11.30
N ARG A 328 3.08 -19.17 -10.26
CA ARG A 328 2.64 -20.57 -10.33
C ARG A 328 1.12 -20.67 -10.49
N GLU A 329 0.35 -19.90 -9.74
CA GLU A 329 -1.12 -19.89 -9.86
C GLU A 329 -1.57 -19.47 -11.26
N LEU A 330 -0.95 -18.44 -11.83
CA LEU A 330 -1.30 -17.95 -13.17
C LEU A 330 -0.87 -18.92 -14.27
N ARG A 331 0.28 -19.59 -14.12
CA ARG A 331 0.68 -20.68 -15.02
C ARG A 331 -0.34 -21.82 -14.97
N ASN A 332 -0.75 -22.25 -13.77
CA ASN A 332 -1.77 -23.30 -13.61
C ASN A 332 -3.12 -22.91 -14.24
N LEU A 333 -3.58 -21.67 -14.02
CA LEU A 333 -4.83 -21.16 -14.60
C LEU A 333 -4.76 -21.10 -16.13
N HIS A 334 -3.60 -20.71 -16.68
CA HIS A 334 -3.42 -20.66 -18.13
C HIS A 334 -3.40 -22.07 -18.75
N GLU A 335 -2.68 -23.02 -18.13
CA GLU A 335 -2.70 -24.42 -18.54
C GLU A 335 -4.11 -25.01 -18.49
N GLU A 336 -4.89 -24.68 -17.45
CA GLU A 336 -6.28 -25.11 -17.33
C GLU A 336 -7.16 -24.54 -18.44
N ARG A 337 -7.04 -23.23 -18.74
CA ARG A 337 -7.75 -22.59 -19.86
C ARG A 337 -7.35 -23.18 -21.21
N GLN A 338 -6.07 -23.50 -21.41
CA GLN A 338 -5.61 -24.16 -22.63
C GLN A 338 -6.24 -25.55 -22.78
N ARG A 339 -6.23 -26.35 -21.72
CA ARG A 339 -6.89 -27.67 -21.71
C ARG A 339 -8.40 -27.56 -21.96
N GLU A 340 -9.07 -26.54 -21.43
CA GLU A 340 -10.49 -26.32 -21.68
C GLU A 340 -10.75 -25.94 -23.15
N ARG A 341 -9.89 -25.12 -23.77
CA ARG A 341 -9.98 -24.77 -25.19
C ARG A 341 -9.74 -25.97 -26.09
N GLU A 342 -8.77 -26.81 -25.76
CA GLU A 342 -8.51 -28.06 -26.49
C GLU A 342 -9.70 -29.02 -26.37
N ARG A 343 -10.31 -29.14 -25.18
CA ARG A 343 -11.54 -29.91 -24.97
C ARG A 343 -12.72 -29.36 -25.78
N LYS A 344 -12.89 -28.03 -25.84
CA LYS A 344 -13.96 -27.40 -26.65
C LYS A 344 -13.75 -27.66 -28.14
N LYS A 345 -12.52 -27.52 -28.64
CA LYS A 345 -12.19 -27.82 -30.04
C LYS A 345 -12.41 -29.29 -30.38
N ALA A 346 -11.97 -30.21 -29.51
CA ALA A 346 -12.19 -31.64 -29.69
C ALA A 346 -13.69 -31.99 -29.70
N ASN A 347 -14.48 -31.41 -28.78
CA ASN A 347 -15.93 -31.62 -28.76
C ASN A 347 -16.63 -31.00 -29.99
N GLU A 348 -16.20 -29.83 -30.47
CA GLU A 348 -16.73 -29.22 -31.70
C GLU A 348 -16.40 -30.05 -32.94
N GLU A 349 -15.19 -30.60 -33.02
CA GLU A 349 -14.78 -31.49 -34.10
C GLU A 349 -15.53 -32.83 -34.06
N GLU A 350 -15.73 -33.40 -32.87
CA GLU A 350 -16.55 -34.60 -32.67
C GLU A 350 -18.02 -34.35 -33.07
N ASN A 351 -18.58 -33.21 -32.68
CA ASN A 351 -19.94 -32.82 -33.06
C ASN A 351 -20.09 -32.63 -34.58
N LYS A 352 -19.12 -31.99 -35.24
CA LYS A 352 -19.11 -31.86 -36.71
C LYS A 352 -19.01 -33.21 -37.40
N ALA A 353 -18.11 -34.09 -36.92
CA ALA A 353 -17.97 -35.44 -37.46
C ALA A 353 -19.25 -36.28 -37.24
N ALA A 354 -19.91 -36.15 -36.10
CA ALA A 354 -21.18 -36.81 -35.82
C ALA A 354 -22.30 -36.29 -36.72
N GLU A 355 -22.35 -34.98 -36.97
CA GLU A 355 -23.33 -34.36 -37.87
C GLU A 355 -23.12 -34.81 -39.33
N GLU A 356 -21.87 -34.86 -39.80
CA GLU A 356 -21.54 -35.38 -41.13
C GLU A 356 -21.94 -36.85 -41.27
N ARG A 357 -21.66 -37.69 -40.26
CA ARG A 357 -22.12 -39.09 -40.24
C ARG A 357 -23.63 -39.20 -40.29
N ARG A 358 -24.39 -38.32 -39.62
CA ARG A 358 -25.86 -38.31 -39.71
C ARG A 358 -26.33 -37.93 -41.12
N LYS A 359 -25.74 -36.90 -41.73
CA LYS A 359 -26.05 -36.50 -43.12
C LYS A 359 -25.73 -37.59 -44.13
N GLU A 360 -24.62 -38.30 -43.95
CA GLU A 360 -24.24 -39.44 -44.80
C GLU A 360 -25.22 -40.61 -44.63
N GLN A 361 -25.60 -40.95 -43.39
CA GLN A 361 -26.61 -41.97 -43.14
C GLN A 361 -27.98 -41.61 -43.75
N GLU A 362 -28.39 -40.34 -43.71
CA GLU A 362 -29.61 -39.87 -44.37
C GLU A 362 -29.53 -39.97 -45.89
N ARG A 363 -28.38 -39.60 -46.49
CA ARG A 363 -28.16 -39.77 -47.94
C ARG A 363 -28.21 -41.23 -48.37
N ASN A 364 -27.58 -42.13 -47.61
CA ASN A 364 -27.60 -43.56 -47.90
C ASN A 364 -29.02 -44.15 -47.79
N LYS A 365 -29.80 -43.75 -46.77
CA LYS A 365 -31.21 -44.13 -46.65
C LYS A 365 -32.06 -43.62 -47.81
N ALA A 366 -31.86 -42.37 -48.23
CA ALA A 366 -32.56 -41.79 -49.38
C ALA A 366 -32.19 -42.47 -50.71
N GLU A 367 -30.92 -42.89 -50.88
CA GLU A 367 -30.51 -43.67 -52.05
C GLU A 367 -31.07 -45.10 -52.03
N GLU A 368 -31.11 -45.77 -50.88
CA GLU A 368 -31.78 -47.07 -50.75
C GLU A 368 -33.28 -46.97 -51.06
N GLU A 369 -33.96 -45.93 -50.56
CA GLU A 369 -35.36 -45.68 -50.91
C GLU A 369 -35.53 -45.42 -52.41
N LYS A 370 -34.68 -44.62 -53.03
CA LYS A 370 -34.70 -44.41 -54.48
C LYS A 370 -34.47 -45.69 -55.27
N LYS A 371 -33.58 -46.58 -54.81
CA LYS A 371 -33.38 -47.91 -55.42
C LYS A 371 -34.62 -48.78 -55.27
N LYS A 372 -35.24 -48.80 -54.09
CA LYS A 372 -36.51 -49.52 -53.84
C LYS A 372 -37.66 -48.97 -54.70
N ILE A 373 -37.75 -47.65 -54.86
CA ILE A 373 -38.73 -47.01 -55.74
C ILE A 373 -38.47 -47.41 -57.19
N LYS A 374 -37.23 -47.33 -57.69
CA LYS A 374 -36.90 -47.76 -59.06
C LYS A 374 -37.13 -49.25 -59.31
N GLU A 375 -36.88 -50.10 -58.31
CA GLU A 375 -37.16 -51.53 -58.42
C GLU A 375 -38.68 -51.80 -58.45
N ASN A 376 -39.46 -51.08 -57.63
CA ASN A 376 -40.91 -51.14 -57.65
C ASN A 376 -41.51 -50.51 -58.91
N GLU A 377 -40.93 -49.43 -59.44
CA GLU A 377 -41.29 -48.83 -60.73
C GLU A 377 -40.93 -49.76 -61.88
N GLY A 378 -39.81 -50.49 -61.82
CA GLY A 378 -39.50 -51.55 -62.78
C GLY A 378 -40.52 -52.69 -62.76
N LYS A 379 -41.01 -53.08 -61.58
CA LYS A 379 -42.10 -54.05 -61.41
C LYS A 379 -43.44 -53.48 -61.90
N GLN A 380 -43.74 -52.22 -61.59
CA GLN A 380 -44.95 -51.55 -62.06
C GLN A 380 -44.92 -51.23 -63.55
N GLU A 381 -43.77 -50.98 -64.17
CA GLU A 381 -43.66 -50.71 -65.61
C GLU A 381 -43.71 -52.00 -66.42
N LEU A 382 -43.29 -53.13 -65.86
CA LEU A 382 -43.64 -54.46 -66.38
C LEU A 382 -45.16 -54.71 -66.26
N GLU A 383 -45.80 -54.29 -65.17
CA GLU A 383 -47.25 -54.39 -64.99
C GLU A 383 -48.02 -53.38 -65.87
N ARG A 384 -47.43 -52.21 -66.16
CA ARG A 384 -47.98 -51.17 -67.03
C ARG A 384 -47.79 -51.50 -68.49
N LYS A 385 -46.71 -52.18 -68.90
CA LYS A 385 -46.58 -52.77 -70.24
C LYS A 385 -47.57 -53.92 -70.48
N ALA A 386 -48.02 -54.62 -69.43
CA ALA A 386 -49.15 -55.55 -69.51
C ALA A 386 -50.53 -54.85 -69.54
N LYS A 387 -50.64 -53.62 -69.01
CA LYS A 387 -51.90 -52.82 -69.04
C LYS A 387 -51.98 -51.85 -70.23
N GLU A 388 -50.86 -51.46 -70.84
CA GLU A 388 -50.77 -50.59 -72.03
C GLU A 388 -51.03 -51.34 -73.35
N GLU A 389 -51.10 -52.68 -73.34
CA GLU A 389 -51.74 -53.45 -74.43
C GLU A 389 -53.28 -53.31 -74.43
N MET A 390 -53.90 -52.81 -73.36
CA MET A 390 -55.37 -52.70 -73.27
C MET A 390 -55.97 -51.29 -73.43
N GLU A 391 -55.21 -50.20 -73.30
CA GLU A 391 -55.83 -48.86 -73.31
C GLU A 391 -55.12 -47.85 -74.23
N LYS A 392 -55.26 -48.07 -75.55
CA LYS A 392 -55.19 -47.00 -76.54
C LYS A 392 -56.60 -46.47 -76.84
N LYS A 393 -57.02 -45.34 -76.25
CA LYS A 393 -57.95 -44.36 -76.88
C LYS A 393 -58.23 -43.11 -75.99
N LYS A 394 -58.10 -41.92 -76.63
CA LYS A 394 -58.57 -40.53 -76.29
C LYS A 394 -57.47 -39.59 -75.73
N LYS A 395 -56.87 -38.69 -76.55
CA LYS A 395 -57.21 -37.29 -77.01
C LYS A 395 -56.97 -36.18 -75.95
N LYS A 396 -55.95 -35.29 -76.16
CA LYS A 396 -55.95 -33.82 -76.51
C LYS A 396 -56.49 -32.87 -75.40
N ASP A 397 -55.99 -31.66 -75.06
CA ASP A 397 -55.19 -30.57 -75.67
C ASP A 397 -54.67 -29.57 -74.57
N GLY A 398 -53.68 -28.70 -74.90
CA GLY A 398 -53.38 -27.36 -74.31
C GLY A 398 -52.46 -27.30 -73.05
N SER A 399 -51.69 -26.26 -72.68
CA SER A 399 -51.25 -24.95 -73.24
C SER A 399 -50.31 -24.27 -72.19
N SER A 400 -49.37 -23.43 -72.64
CA SER A 400 -48.73 -22.24 -71.99
C SER A 400 -47.72 -22.34 -70.81
N CYS A 401 -46.51 -21.81 -71.07
CA CYS A 401 -45.41 -21.36 -70.16
C CYS A 401 -45.81 -20.16 -69.25
N PRO A 402 -44.86 -19.44 -68.61
CA PRO A 402 -43.91 -19.78 -67.53
C PRO A 402 -44.10 -18.85 -66.30
N THR A 403 -43.46 -19.10 -65.14
CA THR A 403 -43.40 -18.07 -64.08
C THR A 403 -42.06 -18.08 -63.33
N LEU A 404 -41.22 -17.11 -63.73
CA LEU A 404 -40.20 -16.49 -62.88
C LEU A 404 -40.89 -15.85 -61.66
N VAL A 405 -40.36 -16.09 -60.47
CA VAL A 405 -40.39 -15.07 -59.41
C VAL A 405 -38.96 -14.87 -58.92
N HIS A 406 -38.48 -13.68 -59.26
CA HIS A 406 -37.22 -13.08 -58.88
C HIS A 406 -37.44 -12.29 -57.57
N SER A 407 -36.37 -12.15 -56.77
CA SER A 407 -36.02 -10.97 -55.94
C SER A 407 -36.28 -11.05 -54.41
N PRO A 408 -35.44 -10.41 -53.53
CA PRO A 408 -34.19 -9.67 -53.77
C PRO A 408 -33.02 -10.08 -52.84
N ILE A 409 -31.93 -10.61 -53.42
CA ILE A 409 -30.59 -10.65 -52.77
C ILE A 409 -29.79 -9.35 -53.05
N LEU A 410 -30.41 -8.38 -53.73
CA LEU A 410 -29.77 -7.12 -54.16
C LEU A 410 -29.89 -5.96 -53.15
N PHE A 411 -30.55 -6.13 -52.01
CA PHE A 411 -30.67 -5.07 -50.99
C PHE A 411 -29.55 -5.09 -49.93
N PHE A 412 -28.82 -6.21 -49.75
CA PHE A 412 -27.75 -6.28 -48.75
C PHE A 412 -26.40 -5.74 -49.25
N LEU A 413 -26.18 -5.69 -50.56
CA LEU A 413 -24.92 -5.17 -51.14
C LEU A 413 -24.92 -3.64 -51.32
N LEU A 414 -26.08 -2.97 -51.27
CA LEU A 414 -26.18 -1.51 -51.37
C LEU A 414 -25.96 -0.79 -50.02
N MET A 415 -26.18 -1.47 -48.89
CA MET A 415 -25.95 -0.91 -47.54
C MET A 415 -24.46 -0.92 -47.12
N CYS A 416 -23.61 -1.69 -47.80
CA CYS A 416 -22.18 -1.74 -47.47
C CYS A 416 -21.35 -0.61 -48.11
N VAL A 417 -21.88 0.14 -49.08
CA VAL A 417 -21.11 1.19 -49.77
C VAL A 417 -21.53 2.61 -49.34
N LEU A 418 -22.69 2.78 -48.70
CA LEU A 418 -23.16 4.07 -48.16
C LEU A 418 -22.73 4.36 -46.71
N GLY A 419 -22.18 3.37 -45.99
CA GLY A 419 -21.67 3.55 -44.62
C GLY A 419 -20.28 4.20 -44.52
N PHE A 420 -19.56 4.37 -45.63
CA PHE A 420 -18.17 4.83 -45.63
C PHE A 420 -17.98 6.34 -45.90
N ALA A 421 -19.06 7.13 -45.95
CA ALA A 421 -18.99 8.56 -46.25
C ALA A 421 -19.66 9.48 -45.20
N LEU A 422 -19.97 8.99 -43.99
CA LEU A 422 -20.65 9.76 -42.94
C LEU A 422 -20.00 9.66 -41.55
N VAL A 423 -18.67 9.54 -41.50
CA VAL A 423 -17.87 9.94 -40.33
C VAL A 423 -16.66 10.73 -40.85
N CYS A 424 -16.93 11.98 -41.21
CA CYS A 424 -15.94 13.05 -41.12
C CYS A 424 -15.88 13.54 -39.68
#